data_AF-A0AAV5SU33-F1
#
_entry.id   AF-A0AAV5SU33-F1
#
_cell.length_a   1.000
_cell.length_b   1.000
_cell.length_c   1.000
_cell.angle_alpha   90.00
_cell.angle_beta   90.00
_cell.angle_gamma   90.00
#
_symmetry.space_group_name_H-M   'P 1'
#
loop_
_entity.id
_entity.type
_entity.pdbx_description
1 polymer ?
#
loop_
_entity_poly.entity_id
_entity_poly.type
_entity_poly.pdbx_seq_one_letter_code
_entity_poly.pdbx_strand_id
1 'polypeptide(L)'
;MYNSPIIRCQTYLIGMAVGWLLQNRRKVKIHNLLNLACWPVVLATMLAVTLGLYSEGGGTALPVFWRAMYSSLSRIAWGCCLAWIIIACWYGYGGPINAIMSSTFWVPLGRLTYCGYLMQIPVIMLLSSLHVSEVWMSSSLEMVVSRYIPNVVVTFIVSIFYSALFELNFANVIFIFCSL
;
A
#
# COMPACT_ATOMS: atom_id res chain seq x y z
N MET A 1 -16.95 9.86 -1.25
CA MET A 1 -16.25 8.97 -2.21
C MET A 1 -15.64 7.69 -1.60
N TYR A 2 -15.79 7.43 -0.29
CA TYR A 2 -15.24 6.23 0.38
C TYR A 2 -16.15 4.98 0.26
N ASN A 3 -17.38 5.13 -0.23
CA ASN A 3 -18.40 4.06 -0.23
C ASN A 3 -18.46 3.22 -1.52
N SER A 4 -17.61 3.47 -2.51
CA SER A 4 -17.68 2.75 -3.79
C SER A 4 -16.61 1.64 -3.85
N PRO A 5 -16.97 0.35 -3.77
CA PRO A 5 -15.99 -0.75 -3.79
C PRO A 5 -15.29 -0.91 -5.15
N ILE A 6 -15.92 -0.43 -6.23
CA ILE A 6 -15.44 -0.53 -7.63
C ILE A 6 -14.08 0.15 -7.85
N ILE A 7 -13.74 1.20 -7.10
CA ILE A 7 -12.43 1.87 -7.22
C ILE A 7 -11.26 1.02 -6.66
N ARG A 8 -11.56 -0.02 -5.86
CA ARG A 8 -10.55 -0.96 -5.36
C ARG A 8 -10.42 -2.20 -6.25
N CYS A 9 -11.48 -2.59 -6.96
CA CYS A 9 -11.49 -3.76 -7.84
C CYS A 9 -10.37 -3.72 -8.89
N GLN A 10 -10.00 -2.53 -9.38
CA GLN A 10 -9.00 -2.37 -10.45
C GLN A 10 -7.62 -2.95 -10.08
N THR A 11 -7.11 -2.64 -8.88
CA THR A 11 -5.80 -3.15 -8.43
C THR A 11 -5.85 -4.64 -8.10
N TYR A 12 -6.99 -5.14 -7.60
CA TYR A 12 -7.20 -6.58 -7.39
C TYR A 12 -7.19 -7.36 -8.71
N LEU A 13 -7.84 -6.83 -9.75
CA LEU A 13 -7.85 -7.46 -11.09
C LEU A 13 -6.44 -7.56 -11.67
N ILE A 14 -5.63 -6.51 -11.56
CA ILE A 14 -4.23 -6.52 -12.01
C ILE A 14 -3.43 -7.58 -11.24
N GLY A 15 -3.58 -7.64 -9.91
CA GLY A 15 -2.90 -8.64 -9.08
C GLY A 15 -3.29 -10.08 -9.44
N MET A 16 -4.59 -10.35 -9.64
CA MET A 16 -5.08 -11.66 -10.06
C MET A 16 -4.56 -12.05 -11.45
N ALA A 17 -4.55 -11.13 -12.40
CA ALA A 17 -4.03 -11.37 -13.74
C ALA A 17 -2.53 -11.72 -13.70
N VAL A 18 -1.74 -10.99 -12.90
CA VAL A 18 -0.31 -11.26 -12.71
C VAL A 18 -0.10 -12.63 -12.06
N GLY A 19 -0.85 -12.96 -11.01
CA GLY A 19 -0.75 -14.26 -10.34
C GLY A 19 -1.09 -15.42 -11.28
N TRP A 20 -2.14 -15.27 -12.09
CA TRP A 20 -2.51 -16.25 -13.12
C TRP A 20 -1.40 -16.43 -14.18
N LEU A 21 -0.82 -15.32 -14.64
CA LEU A 21 0.28 -15.34 -15.61
C LEU A 21 1.53 -16.05 -15.05
N LEU A 22 1.86 -15.80 -13.78
CA LEU A 22 2.97 -16.43 -13.08
C LEU A 22 2.78 -17.95 -12.94
N GLN A 23 1.56 -18.38 -12.65
CA GLN A 23 1.20 -19.79 -12.55
C GLN A 23 1.30 -20.51 -13.91
N ASN A 24 0.84 -19.85 -14.99
CA ASN A 24 0.79 -20.44 -16.33
C ASN A 24 2.15 -20.40 -17.06
N ARG A 25 3.01 -19.43 -16.75
CA ARG A 25 4.30 -19.23 -17.44
C ARG A 25 5.48 -19.26 -16.46
N ARG A 26 5.93 -20.47 -16.12
CA ARG A 26 7.03 -20.68 -15.16
C ARG A 26 8.41 -20.17 -15.58
N LYS A 27 8.65 -19.92 -16.88
CA LYS A 27 9.94 -19.42 -17.39
C LYS A 27 9.69 -18.43 -18.53
N VAL A 28 9.95 -17.15 -18.28
CA VAL A 28 9.95 -16.10 -19.30
C VAL A 28 11.36 -15.54 -19.38
N LYS A 29 11.97 -15.61 -20.55
CA LYS A 29 13.26 -14.95 -20.80
C LYS A 29 12.97 -13.49 -21.14
N ILE A 30 13.19 -12.60 -20.18
CA ILE A 30 13.10 -11.15 -20.40
C ILE A 30 14.47 -10.67 -20.88
N HIS A 31 14.50 -9.83 -21.90
CA HIS A 31 15.74 -9.22 -22.38
C HIS A 31 16.27 -8.24 -21.33
N ASN A 32 17.55 -8.37 -20.95
CA ASN A 32 18.15 -7.57 -19.87
C ASN A 32 18.03 -6.05 -20.09
N LEU A 33 18.06 -5.61 -21.35
CA LEU A 33 17.87 -4.20 -21.73
C LEU A 33 16.45 -3.69 -21.46
N LEU A 34 15.44 -4.53 -21.69
CA LEU A 34 14.04 -4.20 -21.40
C LEU A 34 13.82 -4.09 -19.90
N ASN A 35 14.41 -5.01 -19.13
CA ASN A 35 14.38 -4.96 -17.67
C ASN A 35 15.01 -3.67 -17.15
N LEU A 36 16.21 -3.31 -17.63
CA LEU A 36 16.90 -2.08 -17.22
C LEU A 36 16.11 -0.82 -17.57
N ALA A 37 15.43 -0.78 -18.72
CA ALA A 37 14.60 0.36 -19.11
C ALA A 37 13.30 0.47 -18.30
N CYS A 38 12.69 -0.65 -17.90
CA CYS A 38 11.46 -0.64 -17.12
C CYS A 38 11.65 -0.16 -15.67
N TRP A 39 12.81 -0.39 -15.05
CA TRP A 39 13.09 0.06 -13.67
C TRP A 39 12.95 1.58 -13.45
N PRO A 40 13.64 2.46 -14.20
CA PRO A 40 13.50 3.90 -14.04
C PRO A 40 12.10 4.38 -14.41
N VAL A 41 11.44 3.75 -15.39
CA VAL A 41 10.07 4.09 -15.77
C VAL A 41 9.12 3.83 -14.60
N VAL A 42 9.21 2.65 -13.98
CA VAL A 42 8.37 2.27 -12.83
C VAL A 42 8.60 3.20 -11.63
N LEU A 43 9.86 3.50 -11.32
CA LEU A 43 10.21 4.43 -10.23
C LEU A 43 9.72 5.86 -10.53
N ALA A 44 9.89 6.34 -11.76
CA ALA A 44 9.44 7.66 -12.18
C ALA A 44 7.90 7.75 -12.12
N THR A 45 7.17 6.74 -12.57
CA THR A 45 5.71 6.72 -12.50
C THR A 45 5.20 6.64 -11.07
N MET A 46 5.84 5.87 -10.20
CA MET A 46 5.52 5.84 -8.77
C MET A 46 5.73 7.21 -8.13
N LEU A 47 6.87 7.85 -8.41
CA LEU A 47 7.17 9.18 -7.89
C LEU A 47 6.22 10.26 -8.44
N ALA A 48 5.86 10.17 -9.72
CA ALA A 48 4.88 11.08 -10.33
C ALA A 48 3.49 10.95 -9.67
N VAL A 49 3.09 9.73 -9.30
CA VAL A 49 1.80 9.46 -8.62
C VAL A 49 1.83 9.87 -7.12
N THR A 50 2.98 10.03 -6.50
CA THR A 50 3.05 10.59 -5.13
C THR A 50 3.15 12.11 -5.14
N LEU A 51 3.99 12.67 -6.02
CA LEU A 51 4.19 14.12 -6.12
C LEU A 51 3.01 14.84 -6.77
N GLY A 52 2.25 14.18 -7.66
CA GLY A 52 1.04 14.76 -8.24
C GLY A 52 -0.02 15.09 -7.18
N LEU A 53 -0.04 14.38 -6.04
CA LEU A 53 -0.90 14.73 -4.90
C LEU A 53 -0.42 15.99 -4.16
N TYR A 54 0.89 16.23 -4.12
CA TYR A 54 1.47 17.40 -3.45
C TYR A 54 1.22 18.70 -4.23
N SER A 55 1.20 18.62 -5.56
CA SER A 55 0.94 19.78 -6.44
C SER A 55 -0.43 20.43 -6.21
N GLU A 56 -1.44 19.67 -5.76
CA GLU A 56 -2.80 20.19 -5.50
C GLU A 56 -2.87 21.09 -4.25
N GLY A 57 -1.86 21.07 -3.38
CA GLY A 57 -1.82 21.88 -2.17
C GLY A 57 -1.44 23.35 -2.38
N GLY A 58 -0.92 23.70 -3.56
CA GLY A 58 -0.35 25.04 -3.87
C GLY A 58 -1.34 26.06 -4.46
N GLY A 59 -2.64 25.76 -4.52
CA GLY A 59 -3.67 26.72 -4.97
C GLY A 59 -3.77 26.96 -6.49
N THR A 60 -2.99 26.25 -7.31
CA THR A 60 -3.16 26.29 -8.77
C THR A 60 -4.27 25.33 -9.18
N ALA A 61 -5.41 25.86 -9.63
CA ALA A 61 -6.55 25.07 -10.08
C ALA A 61 -6.17 24.32 -11.36
N LEU A 62 -5.71 23.08 -11.22
CA LEU A 62 -5.52 22.18 -12.35
C LEU A 62 -6.85 21.96 -13.07
N PRO A 63 -6.86 21.90 -14.41
CA PRO A 63 -8.08 21.70 -15.17
C PRO A 63 -8.81 20.43 -14.69
N VAL A 64 -10.14 20.50 -14.57
CA VAL A 64 -10.98 19.42 -14.03
C VAL A 64 -10.68 18.07 -14.70
N PHE A 65 -10.35 18.10 -16.00
CA PHE A 65 -9.96 16.94 -16.78
C PHE A 65 -8.72 16.22 -16.23
N TRP A 66 -7.64 16.95 -15.95
CA TRP A 66 -6.39 16.37 -15.45
C TRP A 66 -6.54 15.81 -14.03
N ARG A 67 -7.29 16.51 -13.16
CA ARG A 67 -7.64 16.02 -11.82
C ARG A 67 -8.46 14.73 -11.86
N ALA A 68 -9.45 14.66 -12.75
CA ALA A 68 -10.27 13.47 -12.92
C ALA A 68 -9.44 12.29 -13.44
N MET A 69 -8.61 12.52 -14.47
CA MET A 69 -7.69 11.50 -14.98
C MET A 69 -6.73 11.02 -13.90
N TYR A 70 -6.11 11.93 -13.15
CA TYR A 70 -5.18 11.58 -12.09
C TYR A 70 -5.84 10.72 -10.99
N SER A 71 -7.05 11.09 -10.55
CA SER A 71 -7.80 10.36 -9.53
C SER A 71 -8.14 8.92 -9.93
N SER A 72 -8.40 8.69 -11.21
CA SER A 72 -8.73 7.37 -11.77
C SER A 72 -7.50 6.54 -12.14
N LEU A 73 -6.50 7.15 -12.77
CA LEU A 73 -5.35 6.43 -13.33
C LEU A 73 -4.24 6.18 -12.31
N SER A 74 -4.10 7.03 -11.28
CA SER A 74 -3.06 6.90 -10.25
C SER A 74 -3.02 5.51 -9.62
N ARG A 75 -4.18 4.96 -9.23
CA ARG A 75 -4.31 3.63 -8.64
C ARG A 75 -3.95 2.51 -9.61
N ILE A 76 -4.38 2.62 -10.87
CA ILE A 76 -4.08 1.64 -11.93
C ILE A 76 -2.58 1.66 -12.22
N ALA A 77 -2.00 2.85 -12.41
CA ALA A 77 -0.57 3.03 -12.66
C ALA A 77 0.25 2.45 -11.51
N TRP A 78 -0.13 2.73 -10.25
CA TRP A 78 0.51 2.16 -9.08
C TRP A 78 0.43 0.63 -9.05
N GLY A 79 -0.75 0.06 -9.34
CA GLY A 79 -0.95 -1.39 -9.45
C GLY A 79 -0.10 -2.04 -10.55
N CYS A 80 -0.01 -1.42 -11.73
CA CYS A 80 0.83 -1.89 -12.83
C CYS A 80 2.33 -1.82 -12.50
N CYS A 81 2.76 -0.79 -11.78
CA CYS A 81 4.13 -0.67 -11.29
C CYS A 81 4.47 -1.79 -10.30
N LEU A 82 3.59 -2.06 -9.33
CA LEU A 82 3.76 -3.18 -8.40
C LEU A 82 3.76 -4.53 -9.13
N ALA A 83 2.87 -4.71 -10.11
CA ALA A 83 2.83 -5.91 -10.95
C ALA A 83 4.17 -6.18 -11.63
N TRP A 84 4.79 -5.14 -12.21
CA TRP A 84 6.12 -5.26 -12.81
C TRP A 84 7.18 -5.67 -11.79
N ILE A 85 7.20 -5.05 -10.60
CA ILE A 85 8.14 -5.39 -9.53
C ILE A 85 8.00 -6.87 -9.13
N ILE A 86 6.78 -7.37 -8.95
CA ILE A 86 6.52 -8.77 -8.59
C ILE A 86 7.05 -9.71 -9.67
N ILE A 87 6.75 -9.42 -10.94
CA ILE A 87 7.24 -10.19 -12.09
C ILE A 87 8.77 -10.19 -12.13
N ALA A 88 9.40 -9.02 -11.99
CA ALA A 88 10.85 -8.89 -12.02
C ALA A 88 11.53 -9.68 -10.89
N CYS A 89 10.99 -9.63 -9.67
CA CYS A 89 11.47 -10.42 -8.55
C CYS A 89 11.29 -11.93 -8.79
N TRP A 90 10.12 -12.36 -9.29
CA TRP A 90 9.82 -13.78 -9.51
C TRP A 90 10.72 -14.44 -10.55
N TYR A 91 11.00 -13.75 -11.66
CA TYR A 91 11.90 -14.25 -12.71
C TYR A 91 13.40 -14.01 -12.42
N GLY A 92 13.76 -13.42 -11.26
CA GLY A 92 15.15 -13.19 -10.86
C GLY A 92 15.84 -12.00 -11.53
N TYR A 93 15.09 -11.15 -12.23
CA TYR A 93 15.59 -9.94 -12.89
C TYR A 93 15.59 -8.70 -11.95
N GLY A 94 15.25 -8.88 -10.68
CA GLY A 94 15.10 -7.79 -9.70
C GLY A 94 16.38 -7.28 -9.04
N GLY A 95 17.55 -7.87 -9.31
CA GLY A 95 18.84 -7.42 -8.77
C GLY A 95 18.82 -7.24 -7.24
N PRO A 96 19.24 -6.08 -6.69
CA PRO A 96 19.28 -5.84 -5.24
C PRO A 96 17.88 -5.78 -4.60
N ILE A 97 16.86 -5.36 -5.35
CA ILE A 97 15.48 -5.25 -4.85
C ILE A 97 14.89 -6.63 -4.60
N ASN A 98 15.32 -7.63 -5.37
CA ASN A 98 14.95 -9.02 -5.12
C ASN A 98 15.45 -9.49 -3.74
N ALA A 99 16.68 -9.15 -3.35
CA ALA A 99 17.23 -9.53 -2.05
C ALA A 99 16.48 -8.87 -0.88
N ILE A 100 16.05 -7.61 -1.06
CA ILE A 100 15.22 -6.91 -0.07
C ILE A 100 13.85 -7.58 0.03
N MET A 101 13.19 -7.81 -1.11
CA MET A 101 11.83 -8.37 -1.15
C MET A 101 11.76 -9.84 -0.74
N SER A 102 12.82 -10.63 -0.95
CA SER A 102 12.88 -12.03 -0.52
C SER A 102 13.22 -12.19 0.96
N SER A 103 13.47 -11.10 1.69
CA SER A 103 13.81 -11.16 3.11
C SER A 103 12.62 -11.61 3.95
N THR A 104 12.85 -12.58 4.85
CA THR A 104 11.87 -13.07 5.84
C THR A 104 11.32 -11.96 6.73
N PHE A 105 12.00 -10.81 6.81
CA PHE A 105 11.54 -9.63 7.53
C PHE A 105 10.18 -9.10 7.06
N TRP A 106 9.82 -9.29 5.78
CA TRP A 106 8.54 -8.82 5.24
C TRP A 106 7.35 -9.65 5.67
N VAL A 107 7.56 -10.90 6.08
CA VAL A 107 6.48 -11.82 6.48
C VAL A 107 5.73 -11.31 7.72
N PRO A 108 6.38 -10.99 8.87
CA PRO A 108 5.66 -10.43 10.02
C PRO A 108 5.10 -9.03 9.72
N LEU A 109 5.80 -8.22 8.92
CA LEU A 109 5.35 -6.88 8.56
C LEU A 109 4.06 -6.90 7.73
N GLY A 110 3.90 -7.88 6.82
CA GLY A 110 2.68 -8.09 6.06
C GLY A 110 1.47 -8.41 6.94
N ARG A 111 1.66 -9.20 7.99
CA ARG A 111 0.59 -9.51 8.96
C ARG A 111 0.20 -8.29 9.78
N LEU A 112 1.20 -7.53 10.23
CA LEU A 112 1.00 -6.34 11.06
C LEU A 112 0.32 -5.21 10.28
N THR A 113 0.67 -5.02 9.01
CA THR A 113 -0.02 -4.04 8.12
C THR A 113 -1.46 -4.43 7.82
N TYR A 114 -1.78 -5.73 7.74
CA TYR A 114 -3.17 -6.19 7.62
C TYR A 114 -4.00 -5.87 8.87
N CYS A 115 -3.47 -6.18 10.06
CA CYS A 115 -4.10 -5.77 11.33
C CYS A 115 -4.19 -4.25 11.46
N GLY A 116 -3.17 -3.53 10.97
CA GLY A 116 -3.13 -2.08 10.74
C GLY A 116 -4.35 -1.57 10.01
N TYR A 117 -4.53 -2.10 8.81
CA TYR A 117 -5.61 -1.70 7.91
C TYR A 117 -7.01 -1.93 8.51
N LEU A 118 -7.23 -3.06 9.18
CA LEU A 118 -8.51 -3.34 9.83
C LEU A 118 -8.81 -2.37 10.99
N MET A 119 -7.80 -2.02 11.78
CA MET A 119 -7.95 -1.11 12.94
C MET A 119 -7.90 0.36 12.58
N GLN A 120 -7.43 0.70 11.38
CA GLN A 120 -7.31 2.08 10.94
C GLN A 120 -8.67 2.82 10.98
N ILE A 121 -9.73 2.22 10.46
CA ILE A 121 -11.06 2.86 10.40
C ILE A 121 -11.61 3.18 11.80
N PRO A 122 -11.69 2.22 12.75
CA PRO A 122 -12.21 2.53 14.09
C PRO A 122 -11.31 3.53 14.84
N VAL A 123 -9.98 3.46 14.68
CA VAL A 123 -9.06 4.42 15.31
C VAL A 123 -9.26 5.83 14.77
N ILE A 124 -9.40 6.00 13.45
CA ILE A 124 -9.68 7.30 12.84
C ILE A 124 -11.01 7.85 13.36
N MET A 125 -12.06 7.03 13.42
CA MET A 125 -13.37 7.46 13.92
C MET A 125 -13.27 7.92 15.38
N LEU A 126 -12.64 7.14 16.26
CA LEU A 126 -12.45 7.48 17.67
C LEU A 126 -11.69 8.80 17.83
N LEU A 127 -10.54 8.95 17.16
CA LEU A 127 -9.72 10.15 17.24
C LEU A 127 -10.43 11.37 16.64
N SER A 128 -11.24 11.17 15.59
CA SER A 128 -12.06 12.25 15.02
C SER A 128 -13.17 12.72 15.96
N SER A 129 -13.80 11.80 16.71
CA SER A 129 -14.85 12.12 17.70
C SER A 129 -14.32 12.85 18.93
N LEU A 130 -13.04 12.66 19.27
CA LEU A 130 -12.38 13.38 20.38
C LEU A 130 -11.96 14.80 19.99
N HIS A 131 -11.76 15.09 18.71
CA HIS A 131 -11.36 16.42 18.20
C HIS A 131 -12.58 17.23 17.73
N VAL A 132 -13.49 17.57 18.65
CA VAL A 132 -14.69 18.38 18.38
C VAL A 132 -14.38 19.87 18.17
N SER A 133 -13.19 20.35 18.55
CA SER A 133 -12.86 21.77 18.59
C SER A 133 -12.06 22.25 17.36
N GLU A 134 -12.76 23.01 16.51
CA GLU A 134 -12.31 24.21 15.79
C GLU A 134 -11.04 24.16 14.92
N VAL A 135 -11.26 23.95 13.62
CA VAL A 135 -10.26 23.92 12.55
C VAL A 135 -10.01 25.32 12.00
N TRP A 136 -9.29 26.17 12.73
CA TRP A 136 -8.94 27.50 12.24
C TRP A 136 -7.44 27.60 11.91
N MET A 137 -7.17 27.57 10.61
CA MET A 137 -5.94 28.04 9.95
C MET A 137 -4.61 27.50 10.51
N SER A 138 -4.29 26.26 10.17
CA SER A 138 -2.96 25.70 10.39
C SER A 138 -2.29 25.35 9.06
N SER A 139 -1.02 25.74 8.93
CA SER A 139 -0.14 25.39 7.81
C SER A 139 -0.19 23.89 7.48
N SER A 140 0.05 23.51 6.22
CA SER A 140 0.01 22.10 5.77
C SER A 140 0.89 21.17 6.62
N LEU A 141 1.97 21.71 7.20
CA LEU A 141 2.88 20.98 8.08
C LEU A 141 2.29 20.69 9.46
N GLU A 142 1.53 21.61 10.03
CA GLU A 142 0.89 21.42 11.34
C GLU A 142 -0.21 20.35 11.27
N MET A 143 -0.95 20.29 10.17
CA MET A 143 -1.94 19.24 9.96
C MET A 143 -1.28 17.85 9.92
N VAL A 144 -0.13 17.72 9.23
CA VAL A 144 0.65 16.47 9.16
C VAL A 144 1.13 16.06 10.54
N VAL A 145 1.77 16.98 11.28
CA VAL A 145 2.38 16.68 12.57
C VAL A 145 1.33 16.42 13.65
N SER A 146 0.28 17.23 13.72
CA SER A 146 -0.72 17.17 14.79
C SER A 146 -1.79 16.10 14.57
N ARG A 147 -2.06 15.70 13.33
CA ARG A 147 -3.19 14.78 13.04
C ARG A 147 -2.80 13.50 12.31
N TYR A 148 -1.96 13.58 11.28
CA TYR A 148 -1.63 12.39 10.49
C TYR A 148 -0.65 11.47 11.22
N ILE A 149 0.45 12.01 11.74
CA ILE A 149 1.44 11.22 12.50
C ILE A 149 0.79 10.50 13.70
N PRO A 150 0.06 11.18 14.60
CA PRO A 150 -0.53 10.49 15.76
C PRO A 150 -1.59 9.46 15.37
N ASN A 151 -2.41 9.71 14.35
CA ASN A 151 -3.33 8.69 13.83
C ASN A 151 -2.59 7.41 13.43
N VAL A 152 -1.50 7.55 12.69
CA VAL A 152 -0.70 6.40 12.21
C VAL A 152 -0.04 5.69 13.39
N VAL A 153 0.58 6.42 14.31
CA VAL A 153 1.24 5.85 15.49
C VAL A 153 0.26 5.09 16.36
N VAL A 154 -0.89 5.69 16.70
CA VAL A 154 -1.93 5.03 17.52
C VAL A 154 -2.47 3.79 16.81
N THR A 155 -2.70 3.86 15.49
CA THR A 155 -3.16 2.70 14.72
C THR A 155 -2.15 1.56 14.80
N PHE A 156 -0.85 1.82 14.59
CA PHE A 156 0.17 0.78 14.69
C PHE A 156 0.29 0.18 16.09
N ILE A 157 0.19 1.00 17.15
CA ILE A 157 0.19 0.51 18.53
C ILE A 157 -1.00 -0.43 18.76
N VAL A 158 -2.21 0.01 18.41
CA VAL A 158 -3.43 -0.81 18.57
C VAL A 158 -3.34 -2.10 17.75
N SER A 159 -2.79 -2.04 16.54
CA SER A 159 -2.62 -3.21 15.69
C SER A 159 -1.57 -4.19 16.20
N ILE A 160 -0.52 -3.73 16.89
CA ILE A 160 0.42 -4.62 17.59
C ILE A 160 -0.29 -5.37 18.72
N PHE A 161 -1.05 -4.67 19.56
CA PHE A 161 -1.84 -5.32 20.62
C PHE A 161 -2.84 -6.32 20.05
N TYR A 162 -3.51 -5.97 18.96
CA TYR A 162 -4.47 -6.85 18.30
C TYR A 162 -3.79 -8.07 17.66
N SER A 163 -2.65 -7.88 17.00
CA SER A 163 -1.85 -8.98 16.44
C SER A 163 -1.40 -9.92 17.56
N ALA A 164 -0.89 -9.40 18.68
CA ALA A 164 -0.46 -10.22 19.81
C ALA A 164 -1.62 -11.02 20.42
N LEU A 165 -2.80 -10.40 20.60
CA LEU A 165 -3.98 -11.07 21.16
C LEU A 165 -4.46 -12.22 20.28
N PHE A 166 -4.44 -12.04 18.96
CA PHE A 166 -4.88 -13.05 18.00
C PHE A 166 -3.80 -14.10 17.71
N GLU A 167 -2.54 -13.71 17.54
CA GLU A 167 -1.45 -14.65 17.26
C GLU A 167 -1.17 -15.58 18.44
N LEU A 168 -1.24 -15.10 19.70
CA LEU A 168 -1.10 -15.96 20.88
C LEU A 168 -2.25 -16.97 21.01
N ASN A 169 -3.49 -16.53 20.77
CA ASN A 169 -4.64 -17.43 20.81
C ASN A 169 -4.59 -18.48 19.68
N PHE A 170 -4.24 -18.08 18.46
CA PHE A 170 -4.16 -19.01 17.33
C PHE A 170 -2.97 -19.97 17.42
N ALA A 171 -1.81 -19.52 17.92
CA ALA A 171 -0.65 -20.38 18.12
C ALA A 171 -0.95 -21.50 19.13
N ASN A 172 -1.64 -21.18 20.22
CA ASN A 172 -2.06 -22.17 21.21
C ASN A 172 -3.05 -23.19 20.62
N VAL A 173 -4.02 -22.76 19.80
CA VAL A 173 -4.99 -23.67 19.17
C VAL A 173 -4.32 -24.61 18.16
N ILE A 174 -3.38 -24.12 17.35
CA ILE A 174 -2.63 -24.94 16.39
C ILE A 174 -1.72 -25.95 17.09
N PHE A 175 -1.09 -25.56 18.20
CA PHE A 175 -0.26 -26.47 18.99
C PHE A 175 -1.11 -27.61 19.60
N ILE A 176 -2.32 -27.30 20.08
CA ILE A 176 -3.26 -28.30 20.61
C ILE A 176 -3.70 -29.27 19.51
N PHE A 177 -3.99 -28.79 18.30
CA PHE A 177 -4.45 -29.63 17.18
C PHE A 177 -3.35 -30.50 16.56
N CYS A 178 -2.07 -30.10 16.69
CA CYS A 178 -0.93 -30.84 16.15
C CYS A 178 -0.33 -31.85 17.17
N SER A 179 -0.71 -31.74 18.45
CA SER A 179 -0.32 -32.65 19.53
C SER A 179 -1.27 -33.86 19.68
N LEU A 180 -2.28 -33.99 18.81
CA LEU A 180 -3.35 -34.97 18.85
C LEU A 180 -3.34 -35.79 17.56
#